data_AF-A0A0D2M8Q1-F1
#
_entry.id   AF-A0A0D2M8Q1-F1
#
_cell.length_a   1.000
_cell.length_b   1.000
_cell.length_c   1.000
_cell.angle_alpha   90.00
_cell.angle_beta   90.00
_cell.angle_gamma   90.00
#
_symmetry.space_group_name_H-M   'P 1'
#
loop_
_entity.id
_entity.type
_entity.pdbx_description
1 polymer ?
#
loop_
_entity_poly.entity_id
_entity_poly.type
_entity_poly.pdbx_seq_one_letter_code
_entity_poly.pdbx_strand_id
1 'polypeptide(L)'
;VEASQSMIRVVGLSATLPNYKDVGAFLRVAPSGLFHFGPEFRRVAPVPLAMEFLGVSVTNMAARTNLMNEICYNKVVDALKRGKQVMVFVHSRKETGKTGRVLAEMAAKHGEEALFLGDDHPQYGMALKEVRKSRNRELAELFDSGMGLHHAGMLRGDRSLTERLFSDGIIKVLCCTATLAWGVNLPAHTVVIKGTQSAPPEKNSGG
;
A
#
# COMPACT_ATOMS: atom_id res chain seq x y z
N VAL A 1 2.14 19.59 50.05
CA VAL A 1 1.82 18.60 49.00
C VAL A 1 3.07 18.41 48.16
N GLU A 2 4.02 17.61 48.64
CA GLU A 2 5.15 17.17 47.82
C GLU A 2 4.61 16.08 46.90
N ALA A 3 4.33 16.45 45.66
CA ALA A 3 4.07 15.48 44.62
C ALA A 3 5.39 14.71 44.41
N SER A 4 5.39 13.41 44.68
CA SER A 4 6.45 12.52 44.26
C SER A 4 6.59 12.63 42.74
N GLN A 5 7.55 13.44 42.28
CA GLN A 5 7.88 13.55 40.86
C GLN A 5 8.50 12.23 40.41
N SER A 6 7.65 11.26 40.07
CA SER A 6 8.09 10.11 39.31
C SER A 6 8.52 10.59 37.93
N MET A 7 9.80 10.38 37.62
CA MET A 7 10.33 10.66 36.29
C MET A 7 9.65 9.73 35.29
N ILE A 8 8.87 10.30 34.36
CA ILE A 8 8.21 9.53 33.31
C ILE A 8 9.27 9.04 32.33
N ARG A 9 9.37 7.73 32.14
CA ARG A 9 10.25 7.14 31.13
C ARG A 9 9.64 7.36 29.75
N VAL A 10 10.33 8.13 28.91
CA VAL A 10 9.96 8.33 27.51
C VAL A 10 10.74 7.34 26.64
N VAL A 11 10.04 6.65 25.74
CA VAL A 11 10.65 5.81 24.69
C VAL A 11 10.21 6.36 23.34
N GLY A 12 11.15 6.96 22.60
CA GLY A 12 10.91 7.50 21.27
C GLY A 12 11.21 6.47 20.19
N LEU A 13 10.22 6.18 19.33
CA LEU A 13 10.40 5.42 18.10
C LEU A 13 10.22 6.36 16.92
N SER A 14 11.19 6.40 16.01
CA SER A 14 11.16 7.29 14.86
C SER A 14 11.79 6.64 13.64
N ALA A 15 11.47 7.17 12.45
CA ALA A 15 12.23 6.89 11.25
C ALA A 15 13.65 7.46 11.36
N THR A 16 14.52 7.08 10.43
CA THR A 16 15.88 7.62 10.32
C THR A 16 15.83 9.11 9.97
N LEU A 17 16.20 9.96 10.92
CA LEU A 17 16.22 11.41 10.76
C LEU A 17 17.67 11.92 10.68
N PRO A 18 18.00 12.84 9.75
CA PRO A 18 19.33 13.46 9.69
C PRO A 18 19.71 14.18 11.00
N ASN A 19 18.71 14.75 11.67
CA ASN A 19 18.83 15.55 12.90
C ASN A 19 18.42 14.78 14.17
N TYR A 20 18.62 13.46 14.22
CA TYR A 20 18.23 12.63 15.37
C TYR A 20 18.87 13.07 16.70
N LYS A 21 20.05 13.71 16.65
CA LYS A 21 20.73 14.26 17.84
C LYS A 21 19.95 15.39 18.50
N ASP A 22 19.36 16.28 17.69
CA ASP A 22 18.56 17.40 18.19
C ASP A 22 17.27 16.88 18.85
N VAL A 23 16.65 15.86 18.25
CA VAL A 23 15.49 15.16 18.83
C VAL A 23 15.85 14.47 20.14
N GLY A 24 17.01 13.80 20.19
CA GLY A 24 17.54 13.19 21.41
C GLY A 24 17.77 14.22 22.53
N ALA A 25 18.33 15.38 22.18
CA ALA A 25 18.55 16.49 23.11
C ALA A 25 17.21 17.07 23.62
N PHE A 26 16.23 17.28 22.74
CA PHE A 26 14.89 17.73 23.09
C PHE A 26 14.20 16.80 24.10
N LEU A 27 14.30 15.49 23.87
CA LEU A 27 13.75 14.46 24.76
C LEU A 27 14.64 14.13 25.97
N ARG A 28 15.77 14.83 26.14
CA ARG A 28 16.77 14.60 27.20
C ARG A 28 17.26 13.15 27.29
N VAL A 29 17.43 12.51 26.13
CA VAL A 29 17.91 11.13 26.03
C VAL A 29 19.41 11.10 26.31
N ALA A 30 19.83 10.25 27.26
CA ALA A 30 21.26 10.03 27.51
C ALA A 30 21.95 9.40 26.28
N PRO A 31 23.26 9.63 26.06
CA PRO A 31 23.97 9.07 24.91
C PRO A 31 23.86 7.53 24.78
N SER A 32 23.78 6.82 25.90
CA SER A 32 23.59 5.36 25.94
C SER A 32 22.18 4.89 25.53
N GLY A 33 21.20 5.79 25.53
CA GLY A 33 19.81 5.52 25.14
C GLY A 33 19.46 6.01 23.73
N LEU A 34 20.39 6.65 23.03
CA LEU A 34 20.18 7.17 21.68
C LEU A 34 20.70 6.16 20.64
N PHE A 35 19.77 5.48 19.98
CA PHE A 35 20.08 4.52 18.93
C PHE A 35 19.71 5.10 17.56
N HIS A 36 20.63 5.01 16.60
CA HIS A 36 20.41 5.43 15.22
C HIS A 36 20.83 4.32 14.27
N PHE A 37 19.89 3.88 13.43
CA PHE A 37 20.08 2.79 12.47
C PHE A 37 19.91 3.33 11.06
N GLY A 38 20.98 3.75 10.39
CA GLY A 38 20.89 4.33 9.06
C GLY A 38 20.47 3.32 7.96
N PRO A 39 20.37 3.77 6.69
CA PRO A 39 20.01 2.92 5.55
C PRO A 39 20.85 1.65 5.42
N GLU A 40 22.10 1.68 5.88
CA GLU A 40 23.01 0.54 5.94
C GLU A 40 22.47 -0.61 6.82
N PHE A 41 21.77 -0.32 7.91
CA PHE A 41 21.13 -1.34 8.75
C PHE A 41 19.90 -1.95 8.08
N ARG A 42 19.28 -1.26 7.11
CA ARG A 42 18.21 -1.85 6.28
C ARG A 42 18.73 -2.87 5.26
N ARG A 43 20.00 -2.77 4.84
CA ARG A 43 20.62 -3.78 3.95
C ARG A 43 20.88 -5.12 4.65
N VAL A 44 21.02 -5.09 5.98
CA VAL A 44 21.22 -6.26 6.84
C VAL A 44 19.91 -6.73 7.50
N ALA A 45 18.79 -6.05 7.23
CA ALA A 45 17.48 -6.51 7.64
C ALA A 45 17.12 -7.81 6.89
N PRO A 46 16.28 -8.69 7.46
CA PRO A 46 15.98 -10.01 6.89
C PRO A 46 15.43 -9.99 5.45
N VAL A 47 14.94 -8.84 4.98
CA VAL A 47 14.45 -8.63 3.61
C VAL A 47 15.02 -7.31 3.07
N PRO A 48 16.01 -7.33 2.15
CA PRO A 48 16.56 -6.12 1.56
C PRO A 48 15.52 -5.43 0.68
N LEU A 49 15.33 -4.12 0.88
CA LEU A 49 14.41 -3.31 0.08
C LEU A 49 15.11 -2.78 -1.17
N ALA A 50 14.69 -3.26 -2.34
CA ALA A 50 15.02 -2.64 -3.62
C ALA A 50 14.02 -1.50 -3.92
N MET A 51 14.51 -0.33 -4.30
CA MET A 51 13.69 0.85 -4.59
C MET A 51 14.06 1.39 -5.97
N GLU A 52 13.04 1.68 -6.78
CA GLU A 52 13.17 2.22 -8.13
C GLU A 52 12.29 3.45 -8.26
N PHE A 53 12.85 4.54 -8.82
CA PHE A 53 12.13 5.79 -9.04
C PHE A 53 11.93 6.02 -10.53
N LEU A 54 10.67 6.05 -10.96
CA LEU A 54 10.29 6.26 -12.35
C LEU A 54 9.71 7.67 -12.53
N GLY A 55 10.55 8.57 -13.05
CA GLY A 55 10.15 9.93 -13.37
C GLY A 55 9.33 10.00 -14.66
N VAL A 56 8.14 10.58 -14.60
CA VAL A 56 7.29 10.82 -15.77
C VAL A 56 7.26 12.31 -16.10
N SER A 57 7.86 12.70 -17.23
CA SER A 57 8.00 14.09 -17.69
C SER A 57 6.91 14.56 -18.66
N VAL A 58 5.84 13.77 -18.84
CA VAL A 58 4.74 14.08 -19.76
C VAL A 58 3.89 15.24 -19.22
N THR A 59 3.74 16.30 -20.02
CA THR A 59 2.98 17.51 -19.68
C THR A 59 1.47 17.30 -19.76
N ASN A 60 1.00 16.61 -20.80
CA ASN A 60 -0.41 16.31 -20.98
C ASN A 60 -0.91 15.34 -19.89
N MET A 61 -1.92 15.76 -19.12
CA MET A 61 -2.45 15.00 -17.98
C MET A 61 -3.00 13.62 -18.34
N ALA A 62 -3.69 13.49 -19.47
CA ALA A 62 -4.26 12.23 -19.92
C ALA A 62 -3.17 11.26 -20.37
N ALA A 63 -2.23 11.73 -21.21
CA ALA A 63 -1.08 10.94 -21.64
C ALA A 63 -0.20 10.53 -20.45
N ARG A 64 0.01 11.41 -19.47
CA ARG A 64 0.72 11.09 -18.23
C ARG A 64 0.02 9.98 -17.44
N THR A 65 -1.31 10.06 -17.32
CA THR A 65 -2.10 9.04 -16.63
C THR A 65 -1.99 7.68 -17.32
N ASN A 66 -2.08 7.66 -18.65
CA ASN A 66 -1.96 6.43 -19.44
C ASN A 66 -0.57 5.81 -19.29
N LEU A 67 0.49 6.62 -19.38
CA LEU A 67 1.86 6.14 -19.18
C LEU A 67 2.07 5.61 -17.76
N MET A 68 1.53 6.27 -16.74
CA MET A 68 1.57 5.75 -15.36
C MET A 68 0.80 4.43 -15.20
N ASN A 69 -0.32 4.26 -15.90
CA ASN A 69 -1.05 2.98 -15.92
C ASN A 69 -0.19 1.88 -16.56
N GLU A 70 0.43 2.17 -17.69
CA GLU A 70 1.28 1.22 -18.42
C GLU A 70 2.50 0.79 -17.59
N ILE A 71 3.20 1.75 -16.99
CA ILE A 71 4.31 1.47 -16.08
C ILE A 71 3.84 0.63 -14.89
N CYS A 72 2.71 0.98 -14.27
CA CYS A 72 2.14 0.24 -13.15
C CYS A 72 1.82 -1.20 -13.56
N TYR A 73 1.21 -1.40 -14.71
CA TYR A 73 0.87 -2.71 -15.26
C TYR A 73 2.11 -3.58 -15.46
N ASN A 74 3.14 -3.05 -16.13
CA ASN A 74 4.38 -3.77 -16.38
C ASN A 74 5.04 -4.23 -15.08
N LYS A 75 5.11 -3.36 -14.06
CA LYS A 75 5.67 -3.72 -12.75
C LYS A 75 4.83 -4.75 -12.00
N VAL A 76 3.50 -4.70 -12.14
CA VAL A 76 2.59 -5.69 -11.56
C VAL A 76 2.83 -7.05 -12.21
N VAL A 77 2.78 -7.12 -13.54
CA VAL A 77 2.99 -8.35 -14.31
C VAL A 77 4.36 -8.97 -14.03
N ASP A 78 5.43 -8.17 -14.00
CA ASP A 78 6.78 -8.65 -13.66
C ASP A 78 6.83 -9.31 -12.28
N ALA A 79 6.09 -8.78 -11.30
CA ALA A 79 6.01 -9.37 -9.97
C ALA A 79 5.14 -10.64 -9.95
N LEU A 80 4.00 -10.64 -10.65
CA LEU A 80 3.11 -11.80 -10.76
C LEU A 80 3.80 -12.98 -11.47
N LYS A 81 4.57 -12.72 -12.53
CA LYS A 81 5.40 -13.74 -13.22
C LYS A 81 6.44 -14.40 -12.30
N ARG A 82 6.85 -13.72 -11.22
CA ARG A 82 7.73 -14.25 -10.17
C ARG A 82 6.95 -14.90 -9.01
N GLY A 83 5.64 -15.05 -9.13
CA GLY A 83 4.76 -15.58 -8.09
C GLY A 83 4.65 -14.66 -6.86
N LYS A 84 4.83 -13.35 -7.02
CA LYS A 84 4.84 -12.37 -5.93
C LYS A 84 3.60 -11.48 -5.97
N GLN A 85 2.95 -11.31 -4.83
CA GLN A 85 1.81 -10.41 -4.67
C GLN A 85 2.24 -8.94 -4.72
N VAL A 86 1.34 -8.09 -5.20
CA VAL A 86 1.60 -6.67 -5.44
C VAL A 86 0.57 -5.79 -4.73
N MET A 87 1.05 -4.75 -4.07
CA MET A 87 0.20 -3.71 -3.48
C MET A 87 0.37 -2.40 -4.27
N VAL A 88 -0.71 -1.86 -4.80
CA VAL A 88 -0.72 -0.64 -5.61
C VAL A 88 -1.35 0.49 -4.80
N PHE A 89 -0.53 1.44 -4.35
CA PHE A 89 -0.98 2.64 -3.66
C PHE A 89 -1.40 3.73 -4.65
N VAL A 90 -2.59 4.29 -4.42
CA VAL A 90 -3.18 5.39 -5.21
C VAL A 90 -3.67 6.53 -4.30
N HIS A 91 -4.05 7.67 -4.88
CA HIS A 91 -4.29 8.91 -4.14
C HIS A 91 -5.73 9.06 -3.66
N SER A 92 -6.68 8.35 -4.26
CA SER A 92 -8.10 8.49 -3.92
C SER A 92 -8.86 7.17 -3.94
N ARG A 93 -9.99 7.15 -3.23
CA ARG A 93 -10.93 6.01 -3.21
C ARG A 93 -11.46 5.69 -4.61
N LYS A 94 -11.70 6.72 -5.43
CA LYS A 94 -12.16 6.52 -6.82
C LYS A 94 -11.06 5.90 -7.68
N GLU A 95 -9.81 6.22 -7.39
CA GLU A 95 -8.66 5.74 -8.15
C GLU A 95 -8.32 4.28 -7.85
N THR A 96 -8.69 3.72 -6.68
CA THR A 96 -8.46 2.29 -6.39
C THR A 96 -9.23 1.43 -7.38
N GLY A 97 -10.53 1.71 -7.51
CA GLY A 97 -11.41 1.00 -8.43
C GLY A 97 -11.07 1.23 -9.90
N LYS A 98 -10.80 2.49 -10.27
CA LYS A 98 -10.38 2.83 -11.64
C LYS A 98 -9.07 2.15 -12.02
N THR A 99 -8.08 2.14 -11.13
CA THR A 99 -6.78 1.50 -11.39
C THR A 99 -6.95 -0.01 -11.52
N GLY A 100 -7.72 -0.64 -10.62
CA GLY A 100 -8.03 -2.07 -10.73
C GLY A 100 -8.63 -2.42 -12.10
N ARG A 101 -9.68 -1.72 -12.53
CA ARG A 101 -10.32 -1.97 -13.84
C ARG A 101 -9.37 -1.77 -15.02
N VAL A 102 -8.57 -0.71 -15.01
CA VAL A 102 -7.55 -0.48 -16.05
C VAL A 102 -6.54 -1.63 -16.09
N LEU A 103 -6.10 -2.14 -14.95
CA LEU A 103 -5.19 -3.29 -14.90
C LEU A 103 -5.84 -4.56 -15.43
N ALA A 104 -7.11 -4.84 -15.13
CA ALA A 104 -7.87 -5.95 -15.72
C ALA A 104 -8.00 -5.81 -17.24
N GLU A 105 -8.38 -4.62 -17.73
CA GLU A 105 -8.51 -4.35 -19.17
C GLU A 105 -7.19 -4.55 -19.90
N MET A 106 -6.08 -4.11 -19.30
CA MET A 106 -4.74 -4.34 -19.85
C MET A 106 -4.36 -5.82 -19.82
N ALA A 107 -4.64 -6.53 -18.72
CA ALA A 107 -4.42 -7.98 -18.63
C ALA A 107 -5.16 -8.72 -19.74
N ALA A 108 -6.43 -8.38 -19.96
CA ALA A 108 -7.25 -8.95 -21.02
C ALA A 108 -6.70 -8.65 -22.43
N LYS A 109 -6.24 -7.41 -22.65
CA LYS A 109 -5.65 -7.00 -23.92
C LYS A 109 -4.35 -7.76 -24.22
N HIS A 110 -3.58 -8.11 -23.20
CA HIS A 110 -2.30 -8.81 -23.33
C HIS A 110 -2.40 -10.34 -23.21
N GLY A 111 -3.58 -10.90 -22.88
CA GLY A 111 -3.76 -12.33 -22.66
C GLY A 111 -3.08 -12.83 -21.37
N GLU A 112 -2.98 -11.96 -20.36
CA GLU A 112 -2.25 -12.19 -19.11
C GLU A 112 -3.20 -12.30 -17.90
N GLU A 113 -4.51 -12.45 -18.09
CA GLU A 113 -5.54 -12.50 -17.04
C GLU A 113 -5.27 -13.61 -16.02
N ALA A 114 -4.81 -14.77 -16.49
CA ALA A 114 -4.50 -15.92 -15.65
C ALA A 114 -3.42 -15.63 -14.60
N LEU A 115 -2.55 -14.62 -14.82
CA LEU A 115 -1.54 -14.23 -13.84
C LEU A 115 -2.13 -13.54 -12.61
N PHE A 116 -3.30 -12.93 -12.76
CA PHE A 116 -3.95 -12.17 -11.69
C PHE A 116 -4.85 -13.06 -10.82
N LEU A 117 -5.40 -14.12 -11.41
CA LEU A 117 -6.32 -15.03 -10.74
C LEU A 117 -5.59 -15.83 -9.64
N GLY A 118 -6.29 -16.06 -8.54
CA GLY A 118 -5.87 -16.94 -7.44
C GLY A 118 -6.72 -18.20 -7.35
N ASP A 119 -7.25 -18.65 -8.49
CA ASP A 119 -8.09 -19.84 -8.62
C ASP A 119 -7.36 -21.16 -8.36
N ASP A 120 -6.01 -21.11 -8.38
CA ASP A 120 -5.11 -22.15 -7.91
C ASP A 120 -5.21 -22.38 -6.38
N HIS A 121 -5.70 -21.40 -5.62
CA HIS A 121 -5.75 -21.49 -4.17
C HIS A 121 -6.91 -22.41 -3.69
N PRO A 122 -6.68 -23.37 -2.78
CA PRO A 122 -7.70 -24.32 -2.32
C PRO A 122 -8.97 -23.67 -1.76
N GLN A 123 -8.85 -22.46 -1.20
CA GLN A 123 -9.96 -21.71 -0.61
C GLN A 123 -10.63 -20.70 -1.56
N TYR A 124 -10.21 -20.62 -2.84
CA TYR A 124 -10.74 -19.64 -3.78
C TYR A 124 -12.27 -19.73 -3.93
N GLY A 125 -12.82 -20.94 -4.03
CA GLY A 125 -14.27 -21.14 -4.13
C GLY A 125 -15.07 -20.65 -2.90
N MET A 126 -14.47 -20.69 -1.71
CA MET A 126 -15.07 -20.13 -0.49
C MET A 126 -14.95 -18.61 -0.50
N ALA A 127 -13.77 -18.07 -0.82
CA ALA A 127 -13.52 -16.64 -0.94
C ALA A 127 -14.48 -15.98 -1.93
N LEU A 128 -14.69 -16.61 -3.10
CA LEU A 128 -15.64 -16.13 -4.11
C LEU A 128 -17.07 -16.01 -3.57
N LYS A 129 -17.52 -17.00 -2.78
CA LYS A 129 -18.85 -16.95 -2.14
C LYS A 129 -18.95 -15.84 -1.09
N GLU A 130 -17.89 -15.60 -0.32
CA GLU A 130 -17.86 -14.54 0.69
C GLU A 130 -17.84 -13.15 0.05
N VAL A 131 -17.01 -12.95 -0.96
CA VAL A 131 -16.94 -11.69 -1.71
C VAL A 131 -18.28 -11.39 -2.40
N ARG A 132 -18.92 -12.38 -3.02
CA ARG A 132 -20.25 -12.21 -3.64
C ARG A 132 -21.37 -11.91 -2.66
N LYS A 133 -21.20 -12.19 -1.36
CA LYS A 133 -22.14 -11.77 -0.31
C LYS A 133 -21.93 -10.32 0.13
N SER A 134 -20.79 -9.72 -0.20
CA SER A 134 -20.54 -8.31 0.09
C SER A 134 -21.55 -7.42 -0.65
N ARG A 135 -21.90 -6.30 -0.03
CA ARG A 135 -22.71 -5.25 -0.66
C ARG A 135 -21.87 -4.38 -1.61
N ASN A 136 -20.55 -4.50 -1.55
CA ASN A 136 -19.64 -3.74 -2.40
C ASN A 136 -19.48 -4.44 -3.76
N ARG A 137 -20.22 -3.94 -4.76
CA ARG A 137 -20.18 -4.47 -6.13
C ARG A 137 -18.81 -4.32 -6.79
N GLU A 138 -18.10 -3.22 -6.50
CA GLU A 138 -16.76 -2.99 -7.06
C GLU A 138 -15.74 -3.99 -6.51
N LEU A 139 -15.93 -4.46 -5.26
CA LEU A 139 -15.11 -5.53 -4.69
C LEU A 139 -15.34 -6.85 -5.40
N ALA A 140 -16.59 -7.22 -5.65
CA ALA A 140 -16.91 -8.44 -6.37
C ALA A 140 -16.38 -8.43 -7.81
N GLU A 141 -16.58 -7.32 -8.53
CA GLU A 141 -16.09 -7.13 -9.90
C GLU A 141 -14.56 -7.27 -10.00
N LEU A 142 -13.82 -6.59 -9.11
CA LEU A 142 -12.36 -6.68 -9.11
C LEU A 142 -11.86 -8.06 -8.68
N PHE A 143 -12.56 -8.73 -7.75
CA PHE A 143 -12.18 -10.06 -7.30
C PHE A 143 -12.34 -11.12 -8.40
N ASP A 144 -13.37 -11.00 -9.25
CA ASP A 144 -13.53 -11.86 -10.44
C ASP A 144 -12.34 -11.70 -11.41
N SER A 145 -11.60 -10.59 -11.35
CA SER A 145 -10.36 -10.34 -12.09
C SER A 145 -9.08 -10.62 -11.27
N GLY A 146 -9.19 -11.27 -10.11
CA GLY A 146 -8.04 -11.62 -9.25
C GLY A 146 -7.49 -10.48 -8.39
N MET A 147 -8.21 -9.35 -8.31
CA MET A 147 -7.77 -8.14 -7.64
C MET A 147 -8.62 -7.79 -6.41
N GLY A 148 -8.02 -7.06 -5.48
CA GLY A 148 -8.69 -6.52 -4.31
C GLY A 148 -8.71 -5.00 -4.32
N LEU A 149 -9.61 -4.42 -3.52
CA LEU A 149 -9.60 -3.00 -3.21
C LEU A 149 -9.60 -2.76 -1.70
N HIS A 150 -8.89 -1.72 -1.26
CA HIS A 150 -8.88 -1.30 0.14
C HIS A 150 -8.84 0.22 0.30
N HIS A 151 -9.88 0.79 0.90
CA HIS A 151 -9.89 2.20 1.27
C HIS A 151 -10.81 2.47 2.46
N ALA A 152 -10.61 3.61 3.13
CA ALA A 152 -11.37 3.99 4.33
C ALA A 152 -12.90 4.07 4.12
N GLY A 153 -13.39 4.27 2.89
CA GLY A 153 -14.82 4.28 2.57
C GLY A 153 -15.51 2.90 2.51
N MET A 154 -14.77 1.80 2.65
CA MET A 154 -15.35 0.45 2.68
C MET A 154 -15.91 0.11 4.06
N LEU A 155 -16.94 -0.74 4.09
CA LEU A 155 -17.42 -1.33 5.33
C LEU A 155 -16.27 -2.08 6.03
N ARG A 156 -16.27 -2.08 7.37
CA ARG A 156 -15.23 -2.76 8.14
C ARG A 156 -15.12 -4.25 7.77
N GLY A 157 -16.27 -4.91 7.58
CA GLY A 157 -16.32 -6.30 7.15
C GLY A 157 -15.62 -6.55 5.81
N ASP A 158 -15.84 -5.66 4.82
CA ASP A 158 -15.20 -5.79 3.50
C ASP A 158 -13.70 -5.51 3.57
N ARG A 159 -13.26 -4.55 4.40
CA ARG A 159 -11.83 -4.28 4.62
C ARG A 159 -11.12 -5.50 5.20
N SER A 160 -11.68 -6.05 6.28
CA SER A 160 -11.12 -7.25 6.92
C SER A 160 -11.18 -8.47 6.01
N LEU A 161 -12.20 -8.58 5.15
CA LEU A 161 -12.27 -9.61 4.12
C LEU A 161 -11.11 -9.47 3.13
N THR A 162 -10.94 -8.30 2.51
CA THR A 162 -9.86 -8.07 1.54
C THR A 162 -8.47 -8.26 2.16
N GLU A 163 -8.25 -7.77 3.39
CA GLU A 163 -6.99 -7.94 4.12
C GLU A 163 -6.65 -9.42 4.31
N ARG A 164 -7.62 -10.24 4.76
CA ARG A 164 -7.44 -11.68 4.91
C ARG A 164 -7.17 -12.37 3.58
N LEU A 165 -7.98 -12.11 2.56
CA LEU A 165 -7.83 -12.74 1.24
C LEU A 165 -6.49 -12.40 0.58
N PHE A 166 -5.97 -11.19 0.80
CA PHE A 166 -4.62 -10.84 0.37
C PHE A 166 -3.55 -11.53 1.23
N SER A 167 -3.71 -11.56 2.55
CA SER A 167 -2.77 -12.25 3.44
C SER A 167 -2.67 -13.75 3.14
N ASP A 168 -3.78 -14.38 2.72
CA ASP A 168 -3.86 -15.80 2.39
C ASP A 168 -3.32 -16.11 0.97
N GLY A 169 -2.91 -15.10 0.19
CA GLY A 169 -2.39 -15.33 -1.17
C GLY A 169 -3.45 -15.51 -2.26
N ILE A 170 -4.74 -15.36 -1.91
CA ILE A 170 -5.88 -15.52 -2.82
C ILE A 170 -5.97 -14.31 -3.76
N ILE A 171 -5.88 -13.09 -3.21
CA ILE A 171 -5.79 -11.87 -4.02
C ILE A 171 -4.33 -11.64 -4.38
N LYS A 172 -3.99 -11.61 -5.66
CA LYS A 172 -2.61 -11.39 -6.10
C LYS A 172 -2.24 -9.91 -6.16
N VAL A 173 -3.21 -9.03 -6.45
CA VAL A 173 -2.99 -7.58 -6.57
C VAL A 173 -4.00 -6.82 -5.72
N LEU A 174 -3.53 -5.92 -4.85
CA LEU A 174 -4.37 -5.09 -3.99
C LEU A 174 -4.20 -3.61 -4.32
N CYS A 175 -5.28 -2.98 -4.80
CA CYS A 175 -5.32 -1.53 -5.02
C CYS A 175 -5.81 -0.81 -3.75
N CYS A 176 -4.99 0.06 -3.16
CA CYS A 176 -5.30 0.67 -1.88
C CYS A 176 -4.92 2.15 -1.76
N THR A 177 -5.58 2.86 -0.83
CA THR A 177 -5.19 4.22 -0.44
C THR A 177 -4.14 4.22 0.69
N ALA A 178 -3.40 5.31 0.84
CA ALA A 178 -2.34 5.45 1.85
C ALA A 178 -2.76 5.13 3.30
N THR A 179 -4.06 5.23 3.63
CA THR A 179 -4.60 4.85 4.94
C THR A 179 -4.29 3.41 5.35
N LEU A 180 -4.10 2.48 4.38
CA LEU A 180 -3.74 1.10 4.68
C LEU A 180 -2.35 1.00 5.34
N ALA A 181 -1.40 1.82 4.90
CA ALA A 181 -0.01 1.80 5.37
C ALA A 181 0.16 2.14 6.86
N TRP A 182 -0.85 2.78 7.47
CA TRP A 182 -0.82 3.21 8.87
C TRP A 182 -1.59 2.28 9.82
N GLY A 183 -2.41 1.37 9.29
CA GLY A 183 -3.43 0.69 10.09
C GLY A 183 -3.40 -0.84 10.09
N VAL A 184 -2.64 -1.48 9.19
CA VAL A 184 -2.69 -2.94 9.00
C VAL A 184 -1.30 -3.49 8.67
N ASN A 185 -0.91 -4.58 9.34
CA ASN A 185 0.33 -5.30 9.05
C ASN A 185 0.13 -6.30 7.91
N LEU A 186 0.01 -5.80 6.68
CA LEU A 186 -0.20 -6.61 5.50
C LEU A 186 1.06 -6.53 4.59
N PRO A 187 2.06 -7.41 4.78
CA PRO A 187 3.27 -7.36 3.99
C PRO A 187 2.99 -7.77 2.54
N ALA A 188 3.53 -7.01 1.58
CA ALA A 188 3.58 -7.38 0.17
C ALA A 188 5.04 -7.37 -0.30
N HIS A 189 5.38 -8.31 -1.19
CA HIS A 189 6.73 -8.37 -1.75
C HIS A 189 7.02 -7.17 -2.66
N THR A 190 6.04 -6.73 -3.45
CA THR A 190 6.19 -5.58 -4.35
C THR A 190 5.13 -4.54 -4.02
N VAL A 191 5.59 -3.29 -3.85
CA VAL A 191 4.73 -2.14 -3.59
C VAL A 191 4.94 -1.12 -4.70
N VAL A 192 3.86 -0.76 -5.40
CA VAL A 192 3.86 0.26 -6.45
C VAL A 192 3.15 1.49 -5.91
N ILE A 193 3.85 2.63 -5.83
CA ILE A 193 3.25 3.91 -5.48
C ILE A 193 2.94 4.64 -6.79
N LYS A 194 1.67 4.62 -7.19
CA LYS A 194 1.23 5.12 -8.49
C LYS A 194 0.85 6.60 -8.40
N GLY A 195 1.77 7.44 -8.85
CA GLY A 195 1.71 8.89 -8.70
C GLY A 195 2.19 9.31 -7.31
N THR A 196 2.43 10.61 -7.12
CA THR A 196 2.77 11.20 -5.81
C THR A 196 2.08 12.54 -5.59
N GLN A 197 1.05 12.83 -6.39
CA GLN A 197 0.32 14.09 -6.35
C GLN A 197 -0.90 13.94 -5.44
N SER A 198 -0.80 14.42 -4.21
CA SER A 198 -1.97 14.68 -3.38
C SER A 198 -2.45 16.11 -3.61
N ALA A 199 -3.77 16.31 -3.78
CA ALA A 199 -4.33 17.65 -3.66
C ALA A 199 -3.99 18.18 -2.26
N PRO A 200 -3.42 19.40 -2.13
CA PRO A 200 -3.23 19.99 -0.83
C PRO A 200 -4.60 20.08 -0.14
N PRO A 201 -4.71 19.82 1.19
CA PRO A 201 -5.93 20.09 1.91
C PRO A 201 -6.32 21.55 1.65
N GLU A 202 -7.61 21.80 1.39
CA GLU A 202 -8.12 23.16 1.20
C GLU A 202 -7.61 24.02 2.36
N LYS A 203 -6.84 25.07 2.02
CA LYS A 203 -6.62 26.15 2.98
C LYS A 203 -8.01 26.71 3.23
N ASN A 204 -8.57 26.46 4.41
CA ASN A 204 -9.67 27.27 4.94
C ASN A 204 -9.19 28.71 4.92
N SER A 205 -9.52 29.44 3.84
CA SER A 205 -9.46 30.89 3.80
C SER A 205 -10.61 31.39 4.66
N GLY A 206 -10.43 31.31 5.97
CA GLY A 206 -11.17 32.13 6.92
C GLY A 206 -10.60 33.55 6.82
N GLY A 207 -11.38 34.42 6.21
CA GLY A 207 -11.21 35.87 6.14
C GLY A 207 -12.57 36.49 5.91
#